data_AF-A0A7Y8LEU2-F1
#
_entry.id   AF-A0A7Y8LEU2-F1
#
_cell.length_a   1.000
_cell.length_b   1.000
_cell.length_c   1.000
_cell.angle_alpha   90.00
_cell.angle_beta   90.00
_cell.angle_gamma   90.00
#
_symmetry.space_group_name_H-M   'P 1'
#
loop_
_entity.id
_entity.type
_entity.pdbx_description
1 polymer ?
#
loop_
_entity_poly.entity_id
_entity_poly.type
_entity_poly.pdbx_seq_one_letter_code
_entity_poly.pdbx_strand_id
1 'polypeptide(L)'
;MRYIDAIKGGFGIINRNWQLVLMHVVMVILSSIGFIIIVGIPLAIAFIVFGIDFTEFASLEDILRALKYPSEIISKYFSLFLIVVISFFLYLLTVAILGIFIFAGSIGIICLSLTDPTMKFSMKLFFEKAKGIFLRLLGFTTLIGIIFIITAFSLGILGGGIASLVSFAQSQDSTLALFLGTFFSLILIVIVIIIILGILSITLYGIASLGFNETGPFASVKEAFHYLIENPSAFWLYTILFIGYFIASFLLILLSYPFTILPVIGAILSFPYQLISYAFETYLGLTIIATILIYYYETRIQIKSSRGITETQEGADNFASRSDFVHRS
;
A
#
# COMPACT_ATOMS: atom_id res chain seq x y z
N MET A 1 20.46 14.58 -4.99
CA MET A 1 19.36 15.38 -4.42
C MET A 1 19.40 15.28 -2.89
N ARG A 2 19.15 16.37 -2.14
CA ARG A 2 19.00 16.27 -0.67
C ARG A 2 17.58 15.79 -0.35
N TYR A 3 17.41 14.96 0.67
CA TYR A 3 16.09 14.42 1.05
C TYR A 3 15.04 15.51 1.31
N ILE A 4 15.46 16.63 1.89
CA ILE A 4 14.55 17.73 2.21
C ILE A 4 13.95 18.39 0.97
N ASP A 5 14.69 18.43 -0.14
CA ASP A 5 14.22 19.02 -1.39
C ASP A 5 13.17 18.10 -2.03
N ALA A 6 13.40 16.78 -1.98
CA ALA A 6 12.44 15.79 -2.46
C ALA A 6 11.13 15.86 -1.67
N ILE A 7 11.22 15.94 -0.34
CA ILE A 7 10.06 16.01 0.56
C ILE A 7 9.26 17.30 0.29
N LYS A 8 9.94 18.45 0.23
CA LYS A 8 9.31 19.73 -0.08
C LYS A 8 8.65 19.71 -1.45
N GLY A 9 9.29 19.12 -2.45
CA GLY A 9 8.72 18.91 -3.78
C GLY A 9 7.46 18.05 -3.72
N GLY A 10 7.49 16.96 -2.94
CA GLY A 10 6.33 16.08 -2.75
C GLY A 10 5.13 16.83 -2.22
N PHE A 11 5.31 17.61 -1.15
CA PHE A 11 4.26 18.48 -0.61
C PHE A 11 3.78 19.51 -1.64
N GLY A 12 4.69 20.13 -2.40
CA GLY A 12 4.33 21.09 -3.45
C GLY A 12 3.43 20.50 -4.54
N ILE A 13 3.71 19.27 -4.98
CA ILE A 13 2.91 18.60 -6.01
C ILE A 13 1.53 18.23 -5.49
N ILE A 14 1.44 17.69 -4.28
CA ILE A 14 0.13 17.31 -3.72
C ILE A 14 -0.70 18.53 -3.36
N ASN A 15 -0.09 19.61 -2.86
CA ASN A 15 -0.82 20.87 -2.60
C ASN A 15 -1.39 21.47 -3.90
N ARG A 16 -0.63 21.41 -5.00
CA ARG A 16 -1.11 21.84 -6.32
C ARG A 16 -2.24 20.96 -6.86
N ASN A 17 -2.22 19.68 -6.53
CA ASN A 17 -3.17 18.66 -6.98
C ASN A 17 -4.02 18.11 -5.82
N TRP A 18 -4.49 18.96 -4.90
CA TRP A 18 -5.22 18.55 -3.70
C TRP A 18 -6.51 17.78 -4.02
N GLN A 19 -7.05 17.95 -5.23
CA GLN A 19 -8.21 17.18 -5.73
C GLN A 19 -7.95 15.67 -5.73
N LEU A 20 -6.69 15.23 -5.78
CA LEU A 20 -6.35 13.82 -5.63
C LEU A 20 -6.78 13.28 -4.25
N VAL A 21 -6.63 14.06 -3.18
CA VAL A 21 -7.11 13.66 -1.84
C VAL A 21 -8.63 13.51 -1.86
N LEU A 22 -9.34 14.45 -2.48
CA LEU A 22 -10.80 14.41 -2.61
C LEU A 22 -11.26 13.15 -3.35
N MET A 23 -10.54 12.72 -4.41
CA MET A 23 -10.85 11.49 -5.14
C MET A 23 -10.78 10.23 -4.26
N HIS A 24 -9.79 10.16 -3.36
CA HIS A 24 -9.66 9.05 -2.41
C HIS A 24 -10.75 9.11 -1.33
N VAL A 25 -11.11 10.30 -0.83
CA VAL A 25 -12.22 10.46 0.11
C VAL A 25 -13.55 10.00 -0.52
N VAL A 26 -13.81 10.38 -1.77
CA VAL A 26 -14.99 9.91 -2.53
C VAL A 26 -14.95 8.38 -2.69
N MET A 27 -13.79 7.79 -2.96
CA MET A 27 -13.63 6.35 -3.06
C MET A 27 -13.98 5.63 -1.74
N VAL A 28 -13.61 6.18 -0.58
CA VAL A 28 -14.03 5.62 0.71
C VAL A 28 -15.53 5.70 0.91
N ILE A 29 -16.15 6.85 0.61
CA ILE A 29 -17.61 7.00 0.72
C ILE A 29 -18.33 5.99 -0.17
N LEU A 30 -17.89 5.83 -1.42
CA LEU A 30 -18.43 4.84 -2.34
C LEU A 30 -18.21 3.42 -1.85
N SER A 31 -17.06 3.13 -1.24
CA SER A 31 -16.78 1.81 -0.66
C SER A 31 -17.67 1.53 0.54
N SER A 32 -17.92 2.50 1.43
CA SER A 32 -18.84 2.36 2.55
C SER A 32 -20.28 2.11 2.09
N ILE A 33 -20.77 2.85 1.09
CA ILE A 33 -22.08 2.62 0.49
C ILE A 33 -22.13 1.23 -0.16
N GLY A 34 -21.08 0.88 -0.90
CA GLY A 34 -20.93 -0.43 -1.53
C GLY A 34 -20.98 -1.59 -0.53
N PHE A 35 -20.40 -1.44 0.66
CA PHE A 35 -20.47 -2.43 1.72
C PHE A 35 -21.91 -2.68 2.18
N ILE A 36 -22.66 -1.60 2.43
CA ILE A 36 -24.07 -1.70 2.86
C ILE A 36 -24.90 -2.40 1.78
N ILE A 37 -24.70 -2.07 0.51
CA ILE A 37 -25.48 -2.64 -0.59
C ILE A 37 -25.09 -4.09 -0.86
N ILE A 38 -23.78 -4.37 -1.01
CA ILE A 38 -23.29 -5.69 -1.45
C ILE A 38 -23.28 -6.69 -0.30
N VAL A 39 -22.96 -6.28 0.92
CA VAL A 39 -22.85 -7.19 2.08
C VAL A 39 -24.03 -7.01 3.02
N GLY A 40 -24.37 -5.76 3.35
CA GLY A 40 -25.42 -5.44 4.33
C GLY A 40 -26.81 -5.93 3.92
N ILE A 41 -27.24 -5.70 2.67
CA ILE A 41 -28.57 -6.13 2.20
C ILE A 41 -28.69 -7.66 2.16
N PRO A 42 -27.76 -8.42 1.53
CA PRO A 42 -27.83 -9.89 1.58
C PRO A 42 -27.80 -10.43 3.00
N LEU A 43 -27.01 -9.83 3.89
CA LEU A 43 -26.96 -10.21 5.29
C LEU A 43 -28.29 -9.92 6.02
N ALA A 44 -28.95 -8.78 5.76
CA ALA A 44 -30.26 -8.48 6.34
C ALA A 44 -31.34 -9.44 5.83
N ILE A 45 -31.36 -9.74 4.53
CA ILE A 45 -32.27 -10.73 3.94
C ILE A 45 -32.03 -12.11 4.56
N ALA A 46 -30.76 -12.49 4.70
CA ALA A 46 -30.33 -13.72 5.36
C ALA A 46 -30.91 -13.84 6.78
N PHE A 47 -30.83 -12.80 7.59
CA PHE A 47 -31.41 -12.80 8.93
C PHE A 47 -32.93 -12.97 8.92
N ILE A 48 -33.63 -12.25 8.03
CA ILE A 48 -35.10 -12.31 7.94
C ILE A 48 -35.59 -13.69 7.49
N VAL A 49 -34.97 -14.27 6.45
CA VAL A 49 -35.41 -15.56 5.87
C VAL A 49 -35.18 -16.72 6.83
N PHE A 50 -34.09 -16.69 7.60
CA PHE A 50 -33.75 -17.78 8.52
C PHE A 50 -34.36 -17.60 9.91
N GLY A 51 -35.06 -16.49 10.17
CA GLY A 51 -35.69 -16.21 11.46
C GLY A 51 -34.69 -16.16 12.62
N ILE A 52 -33.43 -15.85 12.32
CA ILE A 52 -32.39 -15.71 13.35
C ILE A 52 -32.64 -14.38 14.05
N ASP A 53 -33.20 -14.44 15.25
CA ASP A 53 -33.43 -13.28 16.08
C ASP A 53 -32.08 -12.82 16.67
N PHE A 54 -31.70 -11.54 16.49
CA PHE A 54 -30.44 -11.00 17.02
C PHE A 54 -30.31 -11.13 18.54
N THR A 55 -31.43 -11.36 19.23
CA THR A 55 -31.53 -11.64 20.65
C THR A 55 -30.92 -12.98 21.06
N GLU A 56 -30.89 -14.00 20.19
CA GLU A 56 -30.26 -15.30 20.49
C GLU A 56 -28.72 -15.25 20.44
N PHE A 57 -28.14 -14.28 19.72
CA PHE A 57 -26.69 -14.07 19.63
C PHE A 57 -26.18 -12.90 20.49
N ALA A 58 -27.04 -12.34 21.33
CA ALA A 58 -26.66 -11.22 22.21
C ALA A 58 -25.77 -11.65 23.38
N SER A 59 -25.71 -12.94 23.71
CA SER A 59 -24.87 -13.48 24.77
C SER A 59 -23.57 -14.09 24.23
N LEU A 60 -22.43 -13.78 24.86
CA LEU A 60 -21.12 -14.37 24.52
C LEU A 60 -21.10 -15.89 24.72
N GLU A 61 -21.95 -16.42 25.60
CA GLU A 61 -22.08 -17.86 25.86
C GLU A 61 -22.66 -18.62 24.67
N ASP A 62 -23.60 -18.02 23.94
CA ASP A 62 -24.21 -18.64 22.76
C ASP A 62 -23.26 -18.65 21.56
N ILE A 63 -22.43 -17.61 21.42
CA ILE A 63 -21.34 -17.57 20.44
C ILE A 63 -20.28 -18.65 20.75
N LEU A 64 -19.93 -18.83 22.02
CA LEU A 64 -18.98 -19.85 22.46
C LEU A 64 -19.53 -21.28 22.32
N ARG A 65 -20.83 -21.49 22.58
CA ARG A 65 -21.51 -22.78 22.34
C ARG A 65 -21.58 -23.10 20.85
N ALA A 66 -21.87 -22.11 20.01
CA ALA A 66 -21.87 -22.25 18.56
C ALA A 66 -20.49 -22.66 18.01
N LEU A 67 -19.40 -22.16 18.61
CA LEU A 67 -18.04 -22.57 18.28
C LEU A 67 -17.71 -24.01 18.70
N LYS A 68 -18.40 -24.56 19.70
CA LYS A 68 -18.13 -25.89 20.27
C LYS A 68 -18.73 -27.03 19.44
N TYR A 69 -19.80 -26.77 18.69
CA TYR A 69 -20.46 -27.71 17.77
C TYR A 69 -20.63 -27.11 16.37
N PRO A 70 -19.53 -26.81 15.67
CA PRO A 70 -19.58 -26.11 14.38
C PRO A 70 -20.27 -26.95 13.29
N SER A 71 -20.26 -28.28 13.38
CA SER A 71 -20.83 -29.16 12.33
C SER A 71 -22.35 -29.03 12.17
N GLU A 72 -23.11 -28.89 13.27
CA GLU A 72 -24.57 -28.76 13.22
C GLU A 72 -25.01 -27.41 12.67
N ILE A 73 -24.35 -26.32 13.11
CA ILE A 73 -24.63 -24.96 12.63
C ILE A 73 -24.22 -24.80 11.18
N ILE A 74 -23.03 -25.31 10.81
CA ILE A 74 -22.55 -25.24 9.43
C ILE A 74 -23.51 -26.00 8.51
N SER A 75 -23.96 -27.22 8.86
CA SER A 75 -24.88 -27.97 7.99
C SER A 75 -26.23 -27.28 7.79
N LYS A 76 -26.80 -26.65 8.84
CA LYS A 76 -28.10 -25.95 8.78
C LYS A 76 -28.02 -24.61 8.05
N TYR A 77 -26.91 -23.88 8.18
CA TYR A 77 -26.73 -22.53 7.63
C TYR A 77 -25.68 -22.46 6.52
N PHE A 78 -25.27 -23.60 5.94
CA PHE A 78 -24.17 -23.65 4.96
C PHE A 78 -24.40 -22.73 3.77
N SER A 79 -25.61 -22.78 3.19
CA SER A 79 -25.98 -21.96 2.03
C SER A 79 -25.95 -20.47 2.38
N LEU A 80 -26.39 -20.11 3.58
CA LEU A 80 -26.39 -18.74 4.06
C LEU A 80 -24.97 -18.21 4.24
N PHE A 81 -24.15 -19.00 4.93
CA PHE A 81 -22.73 -18.71 5.12
C PHE A 81 -22.03 -18.53 3.78
N LEU A 82 -22.29 -19.41 2.80
CA LEU A 82 -21.73 -19.31 1.46
C LEU A 82 -22.15 -18.01 0.76
N ILE A 83 -23.43 -17.61 0.82
CA ILE A 83 -23.92 -16.35 0.23
C ILE A 83 -23.23 -15.15 0.85
N VAL A 84 -23.12 -15.10 2.19
CA VAL A 84 -22.44 -14.01 2.91
C VAL A 84 -20.97 -13.95 2.53
N VAL A 85 -20.28 -15.09 2.51
CA VAL A 85 -18.87 -15.18 2.13
C VAL A 85 -18.64 -14.73 0.69
N ILE A 86 -19.44 -15.21 -0.26
CA ILE A 86 -19.33 -14.79 -1.68
C ILE A 86 -19.60 -13.28 -1.82
N SER A 87 -20.64 -12.77 -1.15
CA SER A 87 -20.97 -11.34 -1.19
C SER A 87 -19.83 -10.49 -0.62
N PHE A 88 -19.23 -10.94 0.48
CA PHE A 88 -18.07 -10.29 1.08
C PHE A 88 -16.85 -10.32 0.16
N PHE A 89 -16.54 -11.44 -0.48
CA PHE A 89 -15.46 -11.52 -1.47
C PHE A 89 -15.71 -10.63 -2.70
N LEU A 90 -16.95 -10.58 -3.19
CA LEU A 90 -17.34 -9.69 -4.30
C LEU A 90 -17.15 -8.22 -3.92
N TYR A 91 -17.54 -7.85 -2.71
CA TYR A 91 -17.30 -6.51 -2.16
C TYR A 91 -15.80 -6.19 -2.10
N LEU A 92 -14.99 -7.08 -1.52
CA LEU A 92 -13.53 -6.89 -1.43
C LEU A 92 -12.90 -6.72 -2.82
N LEU A 93 -13.30 -7.54 -3.79
CA LEU A 93 -12.81 -7.44 -5.17
C LEU A 93 -13.19 -6.09 -5.81
N THR A 94 -14.44 -5.65 -5.60
CA THR A 94 -14.93 -4.37 -6.13
C THR A 94 -14.15 -3.19 -5.54
N VAL A 95 -13.96 -3.17 -4.22
CA VAL A 95 -13.19 -2.11 -3.54
C VAL A 95 -11.71 -2.16 -3.94
N ALA A 96 -11.12 -3.34 -4.09
CA ALA A 96 -9.74 -3.48 -4.54
C ALA A 96 -9.56 -2.94 -5.97
N ILE A 97 -10.44 -3.29 -6.91
CA ILE A 97 -10.41 -2.79 -8.29
C ILE A 97 -10.55 -1.27 -8.31
N LEU A 98 -11.54 -0.72 -7.59
CA LEU A 98 -11.76 0.72 -7.51
C LEU A 98 -10.56 1.44 -6.88
N GLY A 99 -10.00 0.89 -5.81
CA GLY A 99 -8.82 1.44 -5.13
C GLY A 99 -7.60 1.48 -6.03
N ILE A 100 -7.30 0.38 -6.72
CA ILE A 100 -6.18 0.32 -7.68
C ILE A 100 -6.41 1.31 -8.83
N PHE A 101 -7.64 1.48 -9.30
CA PHE A 101 -7.97 2.44 -10.36
C PHE A 101 -7.73 3.89 -9.92
N ILE A 102 -8.22 4.28 -8.75
CA ILE A 102 -8.01 5.62 -8.20
C ILE A 102 -6.51 5.86 -7.93
N PHE A 103 -5.83 4.84 -7.39
CA PHE A 103 -4.40 4.88 -7.13
C PHE A 103 -3.58 5.05 -8.43
N ALA A 104 -3.91 4.32 -9.49
CA ALA A 104 -3.31 4.47 -10.82
C ALA A 104 -3.48 5.89 -11.37
N GLY A 105 -4.66 6.48 -11.21
CA GLY A 105 -4.93 7.87 -11.59
C GLY A 105 -4.07 8.85 -10.81
N SER A 106 -3.92 8.66 -9.50
CA SER A 106 -3.06 9.50 -8.65
C SER A 106 -1.60 9.44 -9.10
N ILE A 107 -1.05 8.24 -9.31
CA ILE A 107 0.33 8.05 -9.80
C ILE A 107 0.50 8.76 -11.15
N GLY A 108 -0.42 8.55 -12.09
CA GLY A 108 -0.34 9.14 -13.41
C GLY A 108 -0.36 10.68 -13.41
N ILE A 109 -1.19 11.30 -12.56
CA ILE A 109 -1.20 12.76 -12.38
C ILE A 109 0.08 13.27 -11.71
N ILE A 110 0.63 12.55 -10.73
CA ILE A 110 1.88 12.91 -10.07
C ILE A 110 3.06 12.82 -11.06
N CYS A 111 3.18 11.72 -11.80
CA CYS A 111 4.20 11.57 -12.86
C CYS A 111 4.08 12.69 -13.91
N LEU A 112 2.86 12.98 -14.37
CA LEU A 112 2.65 14.06 -15.34
C LEU A 112 2.99 15.44 -14.77
N SER A 113 2.67 15.70 -13.50
CA SER A 113 3.01 16.93 -12.79
C SER A 113 4.53 17.15 -12.63
N LEU A 114 5.31 16.06 -12.69
CA LEU A 114 6.77 16.08 -12.65
C LEU A 114 7.38 16.39 -14.02
N THR A 115 6.80 15.81 -15.08
CA THR A 115 7.27 16.03 -16.45
C THR A 115 6.80 17.38 -17.02
N ASP A 116 5.58 17.81 -16.69
CA ASP A 116 5.00 19.09 -17.10
C ASP A 116 4.40 19.84 -15.90
N PRO A 117 5.16 20.78 -15.30
CA PRO A 117 4.72 21.55 -14.15
C PRO A 117 3.56 22.51 -14.42
N THR A 118 3.26 22.82 -15.69
CA THR A 118 2.22 23.79 -16.07
C THR A 118 0.82 23.17 -16.12
N MET A 119 0.77 21.84 -16.23
CA MET A 119 -0.48 21.10 -16.31
C MET A 119 -1.25 21.14 -14.99
N LYS A 120 -2.51 21.58 -15.07
CA LYS A 120 -3.44 21.59 -13.94
C LYS A 120 -4.23 20.28 -13.89
N PHE A 121 -4.66 19.91 -12.69
CA PHE A 121 -5.55 18.76 -12.51
C PHE A 121 -6.83 18.90 -13.35
N SER A 122 -7.20 17.82 -14.04
CA SER A 122 -8.46 17.69 -14.76
C SER A 122 -8.99 16.28 -14.59
N MET A 123 -10.30 16.15 -14.35
CA MET A 123 -10.94 14.84 -14.19
C MET A 123 -10.78 13.96 -15.44
N LYS A 124 -10.89 14.56 -16.64
CA LYS A 124 -10.70 13.83 -17.90
C LYS A 124 -9.30 13.22 -17.98
N LEU A 125 -8.29 14.02 -17.64
CA LEU A 125 -6.90 13.62 -17.62
C LEU A 125 -6.62 12.53 -16.56
N PHE A 126 -7.25 12.65 -15.38
CA PHE A 126 -7.15 11.64 -14.33
C PHE A 126 -7.66 10.28 -14.80
N PHE A 127 -8.86 10.21 -15.40
CA PHE A 127 -9.41 8.95 -15.91
C PHE A 127 -8.61 8.37 -17.07
N GLU A 128 -8.09 9.22 -17.95
CA GLU A 128 -7.23 8.80 -19.06
C GLU A 128 -5.93 8.15 -18.53
N LYS A 129 -5.26 8.81 -17.60
CA LYS A 129 -4.04 8.27 -16.96
C LYS A 129 -4.33 7.03 -16.12
N ALA A 130 -5.44 7.02 -15.38
CA ALA A 130 -5.87 5.86 -14.60
C ALA A 130 -6.04 4.63 -15.50
N LYS A 131 -6.78 4.74 -16.61
CA LYS A 131 -6.99 3.64 -17.57
C LYS A 131 -5.68 3.11 -18.16
N GLY A 132 -4.77 4.00 -18.55
CA GLY A 132 -3.48 3.61 -19.14
C GLY A 132 -2.58 2.82 -18.19
N ILE A 133 -2.57 3.19 -16.91
CA ILE A 133 -1.70 2.58 -15.89
C ILE A 133 -2.37 1.40 -15.17
N PHE A 134 -3.71 1.37 -15.12
CA PHE A 134 -4.50 0.46 -14.28
C PHE A 134 -4.11 -1.01 -14.43
N LEU A 135 -4.09 -1.56 -15.65
CA LEU A 135 -3.82 -2.99 -15.84
C LEU A 135 -2.41 -3.40 -15.41
N ARG A 136 -1.44 -2.52 -15.66
CA ARG A 136 -0.03 -2.76 -15.30
C ARG A 136 0.12 -2.69 -13.79
N LEU A 137 -0.51 -1.70 -13.16
CA LEU A 137 -0.51 -1.55 -11.72
C LEU A 137 -1.22 -2.70 -11.03
N LEU A 138 -2.36 -3.17 -11.56
CA LEU A 138 -3.07 -4.35 -11.06
C LEU A 138 -2.16 -5.59 -11.10
N GLY A 139 -1.51 -5.86 -12.24
CA GLY A 139 -0.55 -6.97 -12.36
C GLY A 139 0.63 -6.83 -11.40
N PHE A 140 1.14 -5.62 -11.21
CA PHE A 140 2.22 -5.33 -10.26
C PHE A 140 1.79 -5.56 -8.81
N THR A 141 0.62 -5.05 -8.40
CA THR A 141 0.09 -5.24 -7.04
C THR A 141 -0.20 -6.71 -6.75
N THR A 142 -0.71 -7.47 -7.72
CA THR A 142 -0.91 -8.92 -7.58
C THR A 142 0.42 -9.64 -7.38
N LEU A 143 1.45 -9.28 -8.15
CA LEU A 143 2.78 -9.86 -8.00
C LEU A 143 3.40 -9.57 -6.63
N ILE A 144 3.35 -8.30 -6.18
CA ILE A 144 3.80 -7.91 -4.83
C ILE A 144 2.99 -8.64 -3.75
N GLY A 145 1.67 -8.79 -3.94
CA GLY A 145 0.81 -9.54 -3.03
C GLY A 145 1.23 -11.00 -2.89
N ILE A 146 1.55 -11.68 -3.99
CA ILE A 146 2.07 -13.06 -3.97
C ILE A 146 3.40 -13.12 -3.20
N ILE A 147 4.32 -12.19 -3.46
CA ILE A 147 5.59 -12.10 -2.72
C ILE A 147 5.33 -11.95 -1.22
N PHE A 148 4.43 -11.05 -0.84
CA PHE A 148 4.07 -10.81 0.56
C PHE A 148 3.48 -12.06 1.23
N ILE A 149 2.60 -12.81 0.54
CA ILE A 149 2.04 -14.08 1.04
C ILE A 149 3.14 -15.12 1.28
N ILE A 150 4.05 -15.31 0.32
CA ILE A 150 5.17 -16.27 0.43
C ILE A 150 6.07 -15.88 1.61
N THR A 151 6.36 -14.59 1.76
CA THR A 151 7.17 -14.07 2.86
C THR A 151 6.48 -14.25 4.21
N ALA A 152 5.20 -13.91 4.34
CA ALA A 152 4.43 -14.09 5.56
C ALA A 152 4.34 -15.57 5.97
N PHE A 153 4.13 -16.45 4.99
CA PHE A 153 4.14 -17.90 5.22
C PHE A 153 5.49 -18.40 5.73
N SER A 154 6.59 -17.96 5.10
CA SER A 154 7.95 -18.29 5.52
C SER A 154 8.25 -17.81 6.95
N LEU A 155 7.82 -16.59 7.30
CA LEU A 155 7.95 -16.04 8.65
C LEU A 155 7.10 -16.81 9.67
N GLY A 156 5.92 -17.28 9.29
CA GLY A 156 5.08 -18.14 10.11
C GLY A 156 5.74 -19.48 10.45
N ILE A 157 6.40 -20.11 9.48
CA ILE A 157 7.18 -21.34 9.69
C ILE A 157 8.34 -21.07 10.67
N LEU A 158 9.09 -19.99 10.49
CA LEU A 158 10.16 -19.61 11.41
C LEU A 158 9.65 -19.34 12.82
N GLY A 159 8.52 -18.64 12.96
CA GLY A 159 7.86 -18.40 14.25
C GLY A 159 7.43 -19.71 14.93
N GLY A 160 6.86 -20.65 14.18
CA GLY A 160 6.51 -21.98 14.67
C GLY A 160 7.74 -22.78 15.12
N GLY A 161 8.85 -22.69 14.38
CA GLY A 161 10.13 -23.30 14.75
C GLY A 161 10.71 -22.74 16.05
N ILE A 162 10.68 -21.40 16.21
CA ILE A 162 11.09 -20.73 17.45
C ILE A 162 10.20 -21.18 18.62
N ALA A 163 8.89 -21.24 18.44
CA ALA A 163 7.97 -21.69 19.49
C ALA A 163 8.25 -23.13 19.92
N SER A 164 8.53 -24.02 18.96
CA SER A 164 8.94 -25.41 19.26
C SER A 164 10.25 -25.47 20.04
N LEU A 165 11.24 -24.66 19.68
CA LEU A 165 12.53 -24.60 20.37
C LEU A 165 12.37 -24.10 21.81
N VAL A 166 11.56 -23.06 22.02
CA VAL A 166 11.25 -22.52 23.34
C VAL A 166 10.53 -23.55 24.20
N SER A 167 9.56 -24.27 23.63
CA SER A 167 8.86 -25.35 24.33
C SER A 167 9.81 -26.48 24.75
N PHE A 168 10.80 -26.81 23.93
CA PHE A 168 11.83 -27.79 24.28
C PHE A 168 12.77 -27.27 25.39
N ALA A 169 13.16 -25.99 25.35
CA ALA A 169 13.94 -25.38 26.42
C ALA A 169 13.15 -25.35 27.75
N GLN A 170 11.83 -25.13 27.67
CA GLN A 170 10.95 -25.10 28.84
C GLN A 170 10.88 -26.43 29.58
N SER A 171 11.03 -27.56 28.88
CA SER A 171 11.12 -28.87 29.54
C SER A 171 12.43 -29.09 30.28
N GLN A 172 13.46 -28.27 30.04
CA GLN A 172 14.76 -28.36 30.70
C GLN A 172 14.86 -27.33 31.84
N ASP A 173 14.64 -26.05 31.54
CA ASP A 173 14.73 -24.95 32.51
C ASP A 173 13.82 -23.78 32.10
N SER A 174 13.02 -23.28 33.05
CA SER A 174 12.07 -22.19 32.81
C SER A 174 12.73 -20.83 32.52
N THR A 175 13.87 -20.54 33.16
CA THR A 175 14.64 -19.32 32.95
C THR A 175 15.28 -19.31 31.57
N LEU A 176 15.84 -20.45 31.15
CA LEU A 176 16.40 -20.61 29.81
C LEU A 176 15.33 -20.42 28.73
N ALA A 177 14.15 -21.00 28.92
CA ALA A 177 13.04 -20.85 27.99
C ALA A 177 12.57 -19.40 27.84
N LEU A 178 12.44 -18.68 28.96
CA LEU A 178 12.05 -17.27 28.95
C LEU A 178 13.11 -16.41 28.23
N PHE A 179 14.38 -16.65 28.50
CA PHE A 179 15.49 -15.96 27.83
C PHE A 179 15.47 -16.21 26.31
N LEU A 180 15.44 -17.48 25.88
CA LEU A 180 15.43 -17.84 24.46
C LEU A 180 14.18 -17.32 23.76
N GLY A 181 13.00 -17.45 24.39
CA GLY A 181 11.74 -16.97 23.83
C GLY A 181 11.76 -15.46 23.60
N THR A 182 12.23 -14.69 24.58
CA THR A 182 12.34 -13.22 24.46
C THR A 182 13.37 -12.84 23.40
N PHE A 183 14.55 -13.47 23.42
CA PHE A 183 15.64 -13.17 22.48
C PHE A 183 15.23 -13.46 21.02
N PHE A 184 14.69 -14.65 20.74
CA PHE A 184 14.25 -15.00 19.39
C PHE A 184 13.02 -14.22 18.94
N SER A 185 12.11 -13.88 19.85
CA SER A 185 10.97 -13.01 19.52
C SER A 185 11.44 -11.63 19.08
N LEU A 186 12.39 -11.02 19.80
CA LEU A 186 12.94 -9.71 19.45
C LEU A 186 13.65 -9.75 18.08
N ILE A 187 14.45 -10.78 17.82
CA ILE A 187 15.10 -10.98 16.52
C ILE A 187 14.06 -11.12 15.41
N LEU A 188 13.02 -11.94 15.62
CA LEU A 188 11.96 -12.16 14.64
C LEU A 188 11.25 -10.84 14.32
N ILE A 189 10.92 -10.02 15.32
CA ILE A 189 10.31 -8.70 15.14
C ILE A 189 11.21 -7.80 14.27
N VAL A 190 12.52 -7.74 14.56
CA VAL A 190 13.46 -6.94 13.77
C VAL A 190 13.52 -7.42 12.32
N ILE A 191 13.59 -8.73 12.09
CA ILE A 191 13.58 -9.34 10.75
C ILE A 191 12.29 -8.98 10.01
N VAL A 192 11.13 -9.12 10.67
CA VAL A 192 9.81 -8.78 10.11
C VAL A 192 9.77 -7.31 9.69
N ILE A 193 10.22 -6.39 10.54
CA ILE A 193 10.23 -4.96 10.25
C ILE A 193 11.12 -4.66 9.03
N ILE A 194 12.34 -5.20 8.97
CA ILE A 194 13.26 -4.98 7.85
C ILE A 194 12.67 -5.51 6.54
N ILE A 195 12.09 -6.71 6.57
CA ILE A 195 11.48 -7.34 5.40
C ILE A 195 10.27 -6.53 4.91
N ILE A 196 9.37 -6.13 5.81
CA ILE A 196 8.19 -5.32 5.46
C ILE A 196 8.63 -3.98 4.85
N LEU A 197 9.60 -3.28 5.48
CA LEU A 197 10.15 -2.04 4.93
C LEU A 197 10.79 -2.25 3.55
N GLY A 198 11.53 -3.36 3.37
CA GLY A 198 12.12 -3.74 2.09
C GLY A 198 11.08 -3.93 0.99
N ILE A 199 10.05 -4.74 1.24
CA ILE A 199 8.97 -5.02 0.27
C ILE A 199 8.21 -3.74 -0.06
N LEU A 200 7.86 -2.92 0.94
CA LEU A 200 7.14 -1.67 0.70
C LEU A 200 7.98 -0.65 -0.08
N SER A 201 9.29 -0.57 0.20
CA SER A 201 10.21 0.26 -0.57
C SER A 201 10.28 -0.19 -2.04
N ILE A 202 10.48 -1.49 -2.28
CA ILE A 202 10.44 -2.08 -3.64
C ILE A 202 9.11 -1.76 -4.33
N THR A 203 8.01 -1.81 -3.59
CA THR A 203 6.68 -1.51 -4.11
C THR A 203 6.59 -0.06 -4.60
N LEU A 204 7.00 0.92 -3.80
CA LEU A 204 6.91 2.34 -4.16
C LEU A 204 7.87 2.74 -5.28
N TYR A 205 9.10 2.24 -5.27
CA TYR A 205 10.04 2.47 -6.38
C TYR A 205 9.65 1.68 -7.64
N GLY A 206 9.01 0.52 -7.49
CA GLY A 206 8.43 -0.23 -8.61
C GLY A 206 7.26 0.52 -9.25
N ILE A 207 6.41 1.16 -8.46
CA ILE A 207 5.38 2.08 -8.93
C ILE A 207 5.98 3.26 -9.69
N ALA A 208 7.08 3.85 -9.19
CA ALA A 208 7.76 4.92 -9.90
C ALA A 208 8.30 4.45 -11.27
N SER A 209 8.94 3.29 -11.31
CA SER A 209 9.41 2.68 -12.57
C SER A 209 8.26 2.40 -13.54
N LEU A 210 7.14 1.88 -13.05
CA LEU A 210 5.95 1.59 -13.84
C LEU A 210 5.31 2.86 -14.40
N GLY A 211 5.26 3.93 -13.60
CA GLY A 211 4.69 5.22 -13.99
C GLY A 211 5.50 5.97 -15.04
N PHE A 212 6.84 5.86 -15.02
CA PHE A 212 7.71 6.58 -15.96
C PHE A 212 8.16 5.76 -17.18
N ASN A 213 8.50 4.49 -16.98
CA ASN A 213 9.14 3.67 -18.03
C ASN A 213 8.15 2.75 -18.76
N GLU A 214 6.86 2.78 -18.38
CA GLU A 214 5.83 1.97 -18.99
C GLU A 214 6.10 0.45 -18.97
N THR A 215 6.95 0.00 -18.05
CA THR A 215 7.45 -1.38 -17.97
C THR A 215 6.40 -2.37 -17.46
N GLY A 216 6.58 -3.66 -17.79
CA GLY A 216 5.73 -4.72 -17.26
C GLY A 216 5.91 -4.96 -15.75
N PRO A 217 4.98 -5.67 -15.09
CA PRO A 217 5.00 -5.91 -13.63
C PRO A 217 6.32 -6.50 -13.11
N PHE A 218 6.80 -7.60 -13.73
CA PHE A 218 8.05 -8.25 -13.32
C PHE A 218 9.27 -7.38 -13.54
N ALA A 219 9.30 -6.65 -14.67
CA ALA A 219 10.38 -5.72 -14.98
C ALA A 219 10.43 -4.56 -13.95
N SER A 220 9.26 -4.07 -13.52
CA SER A 220 9.15 -3.03 -12.49
C SER A 220 9.72 -3.48 -11.15
N VAL A 221 9.41 -4.71 -10.70
CA VAL A 221 9.96 -5.27 -9.46
C VAL A 221 11.48 -5.43 -9.57
N LYS A 222 11.97 -6.00 -10.67
CA LYS A 222 13.39 -6.22 -10.89
C LYS A 222 14.16 -4.90 -10.91
N GLU A 223 13.65 -3.90 -11.63
CA GLU A 223 14.26 -2.57 -11.70
C GLU A 223 14.27 -1.88 -10.33
N ALA A 224 13.16 -1.96 -9.56
CA ALA A 224 13.10 -1.37 -8.23
C ALA A 224 14.07 -2.03 -7.26
N PHE A 225 14.18 -3.35 -7.28
CA PHE A 225 15.14 -4.10 -6.48
C PHE A 225 16.58 -3.70 -6.83
N HIS A 226 16.91 -3.68 -8.12
CA HIS A 226 18.24 -3.29 -8.59
C HIS A 226 18.56 -1.83 -8.22
N TYR A 227 17.62 -0.92 -8.42
CA TYR A 227 17.76 0.49 -8.07
C TYR A 227 18.03 0.70 -6.57
N LEU A 228 17.33 -0.03 -5.69
CA LEU A 228 17.53 0.05 -4.24
C LEU A 228 18.89 -0.48 -3.79
N ILE A 229 19.42 -1.51 -4.44
CA ILE A 229 20.77 -2.02 -4.18
C ILE A 229 21.82 -0.99 -4.64
N GLU A 230 21.64 -0.39 -5.82
CA GLU A 230 22.55 0.64 -6.35
C GLU A 230 22.50 1.94 -5.52
N ASN A 231 21.35 2.25 -4.91
CA ASN A 231 21.13 3.51 -4.19
C ASN A 231 20.58 3.24 -2.77
N PRO A 232 21.42 2.85 -1.80
CA PRO A 232 20.97 2.62 -0.42
C PRO A 232 20.29 3.85 0.22
N SER A 233 20.63 5.06 -0.26
CA SER A 233 19.98 6.31 0.14
C SER A 233 18.47 6.35 -0.17
N ALA A 234 18.03 5.72 -1.27
CA ALA A 234 16.61 5.60 -1.61
C ALA A 234 15.84 4.79 -0.57
N PHE A 235 16.43 3.72 -0.04
CA PHE A 235 15.83 2.94 1.05
C PHE A 235 15.70 3.77 2.32
N TRP A 236 16.76 4.49 2.71
CA TRP A 236 16.73 5.35 3.90
C TRP A 236 15.72 6.49 3.79
N LEU A 237 15.60 7.12 2.63
CA LEU A 237 14.56 8.13 2.38
C LEU A 237 13.17 7.54 2.63
N TYR A 238 12.88 6.35 2.09
CA TYR A 238 11.62 5.67 2.32
C TYR A 238 11.40 5.38 3.82
N THR A 239 12.40 4.87 4.52
CA THR A 239 12.32 4.58 5.96
C THR A 239 12.01 5.83 6.78
N ILE A 240 12.63 6.97 6.48
CA ILE A 240 12.36 8.25 7.16
C ILE A 240 10.91 8.69 6.91
N LEU A 241 10.45 8.61 5.66
CA LEU A 241 9.08 8.95 5.28
C LEU A 241 8.06 8.06 5.98
N PHE A 242 8.33 6.75 6.06
CA PHE A 242 7.48 5.78 6.72
C PHE A 242 7.39 6.01 8.23
N ILE A 243 8.52 6.31 8.90
CA ILE A 243 8.53 6.66 10.32
C ILE A 243 7.73 7.95 10.56
N GLY A 244 7.90 8.96 9.70
CA GLY A 244 7.12 10.19 9.76
C GLY A 244 5.62 9.95 9.63
N TYR A 245 5.22 9.10 8.68
CA TYR A 245 3.83 8.66 8.52
C TYR A 245 3.30 7.96 9.76
N PHE A 246 4.07 7.03 10.33
CA PHE A 246 3.70 6.27 11.51
C PHE A 246 3.49 7.18 12.73
N ILE A 247 4.41 8.13 12.97
CA ILE A 247 4.30 9.12 14.05
C ILE A 247 3.05 9.98 13.84
N ALA A 248 2.81 10.47 12.63
CA ALA A 248 1.63 11.28 12.34
C ALA A 248 0.32 10.50 12.56
N SER A 249 0.26 9.25 12.10
CA SER A 249 -0.89 8.35 12.31
C SER A 249 -1.11 8.06 13.80
N PHE A 250 -0.04 7.81 14.55
CA PHE A 250 -0.10 7.62 16.00
C PHE A 250 -0.65 8.85 16.73
N LEU A 251 -0.22 10.06 16.35
CA LEU A 251 -0.73 11.31 16.90
C LEU A 251 -2.22 11.53 16.59
N LEU A 252 -2.67 11.17 15.38
CA LEU A 252 -4.10 11.20 15.04
C LEU A 252 -4.91 10.21 15.86
N ILE A 253 -4.42 8.99 16.09
CA ILE A 253 -5.11 8.03 16.95
C ILE A 253 -5.17 8.56 18.39
N LEU A 254 -4.08 9.12 18.91
CA LEU A 254 -4.05 9.70 20.26
C LEU A 254 -5.05 10.85 20.41
N LEU A 255 -5.17 11.70 19.38
CA LEU A 255 -6.13 12.80 19.34
C LEU A 255 -7.59 12.32 19.22
N SER A 256 -7.82 11.10 18.71
CA SER A 256 -9.15 10.50 18.64
C SER A 256 -9.66 10.00 20.00
N TYR A 257 -8.74 9.68 20.92
CA TYR A 257 -9.05 9.01 22.18
C TYR A 257 -10.04 9.76 23.08
N PRO A 258 -9.96 11.09 23.27
CA PRO A 258 -10.92 11.83 24.11
C PRO A 258 -12.38 11.71 23.64
N PHE A 259 -12.61 11.55 22.33
CA PHE A 259 -13.97 11.39 21.81
C PHE A 259 -14.62 10.06 22.22
N THR A 260 -13.82 9.03 22.52
CA THR A 260 -14.35 7.72 22.96
C THR A 260 -14.92 7.74 24.37
N ILE A 261 -14.53 8.71 25.20
CA ILE A 261 -14.94 8.81 26.61
C ILE A 261 -16.32 9.46 26.76
N LEU A 262 -16.76 10.27 25.78
CA LEU A 262 -18.05 10.98 25.82
C LEU A 262 -19.16 10.15 25.18
N PRO A 263 -20.10 9.56 25.94
CA PRO A 263 -21.23 8.85 25.37
C PRO A 263 -22.11 9.79 24.51
N VAL A 264 -22.60 9.29 23.38
CA VAL A 264 -23.45 9.99 22.39
C VAL A 264 -22.76 11.15 21.66
N ILE A 265 -22.24 12.17 22.37
CA ILE A 265 -21.53 13.32 21.76
C ILE A 265 -20.27 12.85 21.03
N GLY A 266 -19.56 11.89 21.63
CA GLY A 266 -18.38 11.26 21.03
C GLY A 266 -18.67 10.61 19.68
N ALA A 267 -19.83 9.96 19.52
CA ALA A 267 -20.21 9.31 18.27
C ALA A 267 -20.55 10.31 17.14
N ILE A 268 -21.14 11.46 17.49
CA ILE A 268 -21.43 12.51 16.52
C ILE A 268 -20.15 13.21 16.06
N LEU A 269 -19.20 13.44 16.98
CA LEU A 269 -17.92 14.08 16.67
C LEU A 269 -16.89 13.12 16.05
N SER A 270 -16.99 11.82 16.32
CA SER A 270 -16.05 10.82 15.77
C SER A 270 -16.18 10.68 14.27
N PHE A 271 -17.39 10.80 13.71
CA PHE A 271 -17.61 10.70 12.27
C PHE A 271 -16.86 11.78 11.46
N PRO A 272 -17.04 13.09 11.69
CA PRO A 272 -16.28 14.12 10.97
C PRO A 272 -14.79 14.05 11.28
N TYR A 273 -14.42 13.70 12.52
CA TYR A 273 -13.02 13.48 12.89
C TYR A 273 -12.37 12.38 12.03
N GLN A 274 -13.03 11.21 11.92
CA GLN A 274 -12.54 10.08 11.14
C GLN A 274 -12.35 10.45 9.66
N LEU A 275 -13.27 11.24 9.09
CA LEU A 275 -13.17 11.70 7.71
C LEU A 275 -11.96 12.63 7.51
N ILE A 276 -11.73 13.56 8.45
CA ILE A 276 -10.58 14.47 8.43
C ILE A 276 -9.27 13.69 8.61
N SER A 277 -9.21 12.77 9.57
CA SER A 277 -8.05 11.90 9.80
C SER A 277 -7.73 11.09 8.54
N TYR A 278 -8.74 10.49 7.91
CA TYR A 278 -8.55 9.75 6.66
C TYR A 278 -8.05 10.65 5.52
N ALA A 279 -8.60 11.85 5.36
CA ALA A 279 -8.14 12.81 4.35
C ALA A 279 -6.69 13.23 4.60
N PHE A 280 -6.30 13.42 5.86
CA PHE A 280 -4.93 13.77 6.26
C PHE A 280 -3.95 12.61 6.01
N GLU A 281 -4.30 11.38 6.42
CA GLU A 281 -3.50 10.18 6.15
C GLU A 281 -3.32 9.95 4.65
N THR A 282 -4.40 10.13 3.88
CA THR A 282 -4.36 10.07 2.40
C THR A 282 -3.42 11.13 1.82
N TYR A 283 -3.51 12.38 2.31
CA TYR A 283 -2.63 13.46 1.89
C TYR A 283 -1.16 13.14 2.17
N LEU A 284 -0.84 12.60 3.35
CA LEU A 284 0.51 12.16 3.68
C LEU A 284 0.97 10.99 2.81
N GLY A 285 0.12 9.98 2.59
CA GLY A 285 0.43 8.85 1.72
C GLY A 285 0.76 9.29 0.29
N LEU A 286 -0.06 10.17 -0.30
CA LEU A 286 0.19 10.76 -1.61
C LEU A 286 1.47 11.60 -1.63
N THR A 287 1.78 12.32 -0.55
CA THR A 287 3.01 13.11 -0.43
C THR A 287 4.25 12.22 -0.41
N ILE A 288 4.20 11.07 0.27
CA ILE A 288 5.27 10.08 0.29
C ILE A 288 5.50 9.53 -1.11
N ILE A 289 4.42 9.15 -1.81
CA ILE A 289 4.50 8.67 -3.20
C ILE A 289 5.11 9.74 -4.08
N ALA A 290 4.63 10.98 -4.02
CA ALA A 290 5.19 12.08 -4.80
C ALA A 290 6.69 12.32 -4.51
N THR A 291 7.08 12.27 -3.24
CA THR A 291 8.49 12.39 -2.81
C THR A 291 9.37 11.30 -3.42
N ILE A 292 8.90 10.06 -3.41
CA ILE A 292 9.62 8.91 -3.97
C ILE A 292 9.72 9.02 -5.49
N LEU A 293 8.63 9.42 -6.16
CA LEU A 293 8.61 9.64 -7.59
C LEU A 293 9.58 10.75 -8.01
N ILE A 294 9.63 11.86 -7.26
CA ILE A 294 10.62 12.94 -7.47
C ILE A 294 12.03 12.39 -7.35
N TYR A 295 12.31 11.70 -6.24
CA TYR A 295 13.65 11.21 -5.97
C TYR A 295 14.11 10.21 -7.04
N TYR A 296 13.23 9.30 -7.44
CA TYR A 296 13.48 8.35 -8.53
C TYR A 296 13.71 9.06 -9.88
N TYR A 297 12.87 10.04 -10.21
CA TYR A 297 12.97 10.81 -11.45
C TYR A 297 14.30 11.55 -11.58
N GLU A 298 14.70 12.28 -10.53
CA GLU A 298 15.96 13.05 -10.55
C GLU A 298 17.19 12.15 -10.57
N THR A 299 17.18 11.06 -9.81
CA THR A 299 18.37 10.20 -9.67
C THR A 299 18.57 9.23 -10.83
N ARG A 300 17.50 8.83 -11.53
CA ARG A 300 17.61 7.82 -12.60
C ARG A 300 17.27 8.36 -13.98
N ILE A 301 16.20 9.13 -14.11
CA ILE A 301 15.67 9.53 -15.43
C ILE A 301 16.42 10.73 -15.98
N GLN A 302 16.59 11.78 -15.17
CA GLN A 302 17.38 12.94 -15.61
C GLN A 302 18.83 12.56 -15.95
N ILE A 303 19.46 11.69 -15.15
CA ILE A 303 20.84 11.26 -15.41
C ILE A 303 20.94 10.45 -16.72
N LYS A 304 19.99 9.54 -17.00
CA LYS A 304 19.95 8.81 -18.28
C LYS A 304 19.75 9.74 -19.47
N SER A 305 18.86 10.74 -19.35
CA SER A 305 18.64 11.74 -20.39
C SER A 305 19.90 12.55 -20.69
N SER A 306 20.65 12.97 -19.65
CA SER A 306 21.88 13.74 -19.84
C SER A 306 23.00 12.91 -20.48
N ARG A 307 23.15 11.63 -20.10
CA ARG A 307 24.18 10.75 -20.70
C ARG A 307 23.88 10.37 -22.16
N GLY A 308 22.61 10.14 -22.50
CA GLY A 308 22.21 9.85 -23.88
C GLY A 308 22.52 10.99 -24.85
N ILE A 309 22.44 12.24 -24.40
CA ILE A 309 22.81 13.41 -25.22
C ILE A 309 24.32 13.46 -25.44
N THR A 310 25.13 13.14 -24.43
CA THR A 310 26.60 13.15 -24.54
C THR A 310 27.11 12.06 -25.48
N GLU A 311 26.61 10.82 -25.39
CA GLU A 311 27.02 9.73 -26.28
C GLU A 311 26.60 9.97 -27.74
N THR A 312 25.48 10.64 -27.97
CA THR A 312 25.03 10.98 -29.33
C THR A 312 25.87 12.12 -29.93
N GLN A 313 26.31 13.09 -29.13
CA GLN A 313 27.23 14.15 -29.57
C GLN A 313 28.65 13.62 -29.81
N GLU A 314 29.17 12.75 -28.93
CA GLU A 314 30.52 12.20 -29.06
C GLU A 314 30.64 11.22 -30.25
N GLY A 315 29.54 10.52 -30.59
CA GLY A 315 29.43 9.75 -31.83
C GLY A 315 29.37 10.61 -33.09
N ALA A 316 28.66 11.75 -33.05
CA ALA A 316 28.56 12.68 -34.18
C ALA A 316 29.88 13.42 -34.46
N ASP A 317 30.58 13.87 -33.42
CA ASP A 317 31.88 14.55 -33.53
C ASP A 317 32.97 13.61 -34.04
N ASN A 318 32.97 12.34 -33.61
CA ASN A 318 33.88 11.33 -34.17
C ASN A 318 33.58 10.97 -35.64
N PHE A 319 32.31 11.07 -36.06
CA PHE A 319 31.94 10.84 -37.45
C PHE A 319 32.35 12.02 -38.35
N ALA A 320 32.16 13.26 -37.89
CA ALA A 320 32.62 14.47 -38.58
C ALA A 320 34.15 14.54 -38.72
N SER A 321 34.89 14.16 -37.67
CA SER A 321 36.36 14.09 -37.74
C SER A 321 36.88 12.99 -38.69
N ARG A 322 36.09 11.96 -38.98
CA ARG A 322 36.44 10.91 -39.95
C ARG A 322 36.12 11.30 -41.40
N SER A 323 35.07 12.10 -41.64
CA SER A 323 34.75 12.57 -43.00
C SER A 323 35.78 13.56 -43.56
N ASP A 324 36.43 14.37 -42.71
CA ASP A 324 37.49 15.29 -43.15
C ASP A 324 38.79 14.57 -43.57
N PHE A 325 38.98 13.33 -43.15
CA PHE A 325 40.14 12.54 -43.52
C PHE A 325 40.02 11.90 -44.91
N VAL A 326 38.80 11.75 -45.44
CA VAL A 326 38.53 11.09 -46.74
C VAL A 326 38.62 12.07 -47.91
N HIS A 327 38.60 13.38 -47.68
CA HIS A 327 38.76 14.41 -48.73
C HIS A 327 40.19 14.96 -48.89
N ARG A 328 41.18 14.38 -48.20
CA ARG A 328 42.61 14.77 -48.33
C ARG A 328 43.52 13.72 -48.98
N SER A 329 42.95 12.67 -49.58
CA SER A 329 43.68 11.70 -50.40
C SER A 329 43.30 11.82 -51.86
#